data_AF-A0A7D5JWN0-F1
#
_entry.id   AF-A0A7D5JWN0-F1
#
_cell.length_a   1.000
_cell.length_b   1.000
_cell.length_c   1.000
_cell.angle_alpha   90.00
_cell.angle_beta   90.00
_cell.angle_gamma   90.00
#
_symmetry.space_group_name_H-M   'P 1'
#
loop_
_entity.id
_entity.type
_entity.pdbx_description
1 polymer ?
#
loop_
_entity_poly.entity_id
_entity_poly.type
_entity_poly.pdbx_seq_one_letter_code
_entity_poly.pdbx_strand_id
1 'polypeptide(L)'
;MTSSAATRTPPERNASTHATAVRSASESHEHGWITESSHRTSDGTIRYVRCAICNARRVDADAIDAAAPVAASREIRQPISPG
;
A
#
# COMPACT_ATOMS: atom_id res chain seq x y z
N MET A 1 -29.83 38.85 43.85
CA MET A 1 -29.76 37.39 43.70
C MET A 1 -30.02 37.10 42.24
N THR A 2 -28.97 37.06 41.42
CA THR A 2 -29.09 37.06 39.96
C THR A 2 -28.12 36.05 39.37
N SER A 3 -28.64 35.27 38.41
CA SER A 3 -27.94 34.66 37.27
C SER A 3 -27.06 33.43 37.55
N SER A 4 -26.85 32.48 36.66
CA SER A 4 -27.54 31.94 35.48
C SER A 4 -26.71 30.69 35.12
N ALA A 5 -27.36 29.60 34.72
CA ALA A 5 -26.69 28.37 34.32
C ALA A 5 -25.87 28.58 33.03
N ALA A 6 -24.61 28.11 33.04
CA ALA A 6 -23.78 28.00 31.85
C ALA A 6 -23.38 26.53 31.67
N THR A 7 -24.05 25.85 30.74
CA THR A 7 -23.68 24.54 30.22
C THR A 7 -22.30 24.65 29.57
N ARG A 8 -21.30 23.92 30.10
CA ARG A 8 -19.99 23.78 29.47
C ARG A 8 -19.89 22.38 28.85
N THR A 9 -19.89 22.36 27.52
CA THR A 9 -19.61 21.21 26.66
C THR A 9 -18.25 20.58 27.00
N PRO A 10 -18.11 19.24 26.98
CA PRO A 10 -16.84 18.57 27.23
C PRO A 10 -15.87 18.77 26.05
N PRO A 11 -14.55 18.83 26.29
CA PRO A 11 -13.59 18.77 25.20
C PRO A 11 -13.52 17.34 24.67
N GLU A 12 -14.10 17.12 23.50
CA GLU A 12 -13.87 15.92 22.69
C GLU A 12 -12.38 15.89 22.33
N ARG A 13 -11.58 15.17 23.13
CA ARG A 13 -10.16 14.96 22.86
C ARG A 13 -9.92 13.53 22.45
N ASN A 14 -9.38 13.45 21.23
CA ASN A 14 -8.67 12.33 20.65
C ASN A 14 -9.55 11.27 19.98
N ALA A 15 -10.17 11.66 18.87
CA ALA A 15 -10.28 10.73 17.77
C ALA A 15 -8.85 10.32 17.38
N SER A 16 -8.40 9.17 17.87
CA SER A 16 -7.20 8.49 17.38
C SER A 16 -7.42 8.21 15.90
N THR A 17 -7.05 9.19 15.07
CA THR A 17 -6.84 8.97 13.66
C THR A 17 -5.74 7.92 13.59
N HIS A 18 -6.14 6.68 13.33
CA HIS A 18 -5.24 5.61 12.92
C HIS A 18 -4.80 5.95 11.49
N ALA A 19 -4.11 7.08 11.34
CA ALA A 19 -3.33 7.37 10.18
C ALA A 19 -2.24 6.29 10.23
N THR A 20 -2.44 5.23 9.46
CA THR A 20 -1.36 4.37 9.01
C THR A 20 -0.41 5.27 8.25
N ALA A 21 0.44 5.98 8.99
CA ALA A 21 1.58 6.64 8.43
C ALA A 21 2.39 5.51 7.82
N VAL A 22 2.31 5.38 6.50
CA VAL A 22 3.34 4.69 5.73
C VAL A 22 4.61 5.44 6.11
N ARG A 23 5.37 4.89 7.07
CA ARG A 23 6.68 5.45 7.39
C ARG A 23 7.44 5.38 6.08
N SER A 24 7.68 6.55 5.49
CA SER A 24 8.54 6.68 4.32
C SER A 24 9.83 5.95 4.69
N ALA A 25 10.12 4.86 3.99
CA ALA A 25 11.26 3.98 4.27
C ALA A 25 12.58 4.64 3.85
N SER A 26 12.77 5.88 4.30
CA SER A 26 13.84 6.78 3.89
C SER A 26 14.55 7.36 5.12
N GLU A 27 14.65 6.61 6.22
CA GLU A 27 15.89 6.74 6.98
C GLU A 27 16.97 6.18 6.05
N SER A 28 17.69 7.11 5.41
CA SER A 28 18.66 6.90 4.34
C SER A 28 19.56 5.70 4.64
N HIS A 29 19.19 4.57 4.06
CA HIS A 29 19.87 3.31 4.29
C HIS A 29 20.80 3.04 3.10
N GLU A 30 21.95 3.72 3.11
CA GLU A 30 22.95 3.74 2.03
C GLU A 30 23.87 2.50 2.00
N HIS A 31 23.67 1.55 2.91
CA HIS A 31 24.41 0.29 2.90
C HIS A 31 24.09 -0.58 1.68
N GLY A 32 24.99 -1.52 1.36
CA GLY A 32 24.78 -2.54 0.34
C GLY A 32 23.65 -3.52 0.69
N TRP A 33 22.91 -3.95 -0.34
CA TRP A 33 21.75 -4.84 -0.24
C TRP A 33 22.03 -6.21 -0.84
N ILE A 34 21.58 -7.28 -0.19
CA ILE A 34 21.70 -8.67 -0.63
C ILE A 34 20.29 -9.23 -0.86
N THR A 35 20.05 -9.85 -2.01
CA THR A 35 18.79 -10.54 -2.29
C THR A 35 18.70 -11.84 -1.50
N GLU A 36 17.67 -11.96 -0.67
CA GLU A 36 17.34 -13.20 0.06
C GLU A 36 16.48 -14.13 -0.79
N SER A 37 15.47 -13.58 -1.47
CA SER A 37 14.62 -14.31 -2.41
C SER A 37 14.12 -13.40 -3.53
N SER A 38 13.77 -14.03 -4.65
CA SER A 38 13.25 -13.36 -5.84
C SER A 38 12.06 -14.14 -6.38
N HIS A 39 10.96 -13.46 -6.64
CA HIS A 39 9.72 -14.06 -7.11
C HIS A 39 9.22 -13.32 -8.34
N ARG A 40 8.98 -14.07 -9.42
CA ARG A 40 8.34 -13.54 -10.62
C ARG A 40 6.83 -13.49 -10.38
N THR A 41 6.23 -12.36 -10.68
CA THR A 41 4.78 -12.13 -10.70
C THR A 41 4.36 -11.71 -12.11
N SER A 42 3.07 -11.54 -12.34
CA SER A 42 2.56 -10.99 -13.61
C SER A 42 2.98 -9.53 -13.86
N ASP A 43 3.28 -8.79 -12.79
CA ASP A 43 3.60 -7.36 -12.80
C ASP A 43 5.12 -7.09 -12.83
N GLY A 44 5.93 -8.14 -12.65
CA GLY A 44 7.38 -8.05 -12.71
C GLY A 44 8.07 -8.99 -11.73
N THR A 45 9.17 -8.53 -11.15
CA THR A 45 9.92 -9.31 -10.17
C THR A 45 9.92 -8.59 -8.83
N ILE A 46 9.51 -9.31 -7.79
CA ILE A 46 9.60 -8.84 -6.41
C ILE A 46 10.84 -9.47 -5.79
N ARG A 47 11.73 -8.64 -5.25
CA ARG A 47 12.93 -9.07 -4.51
C ARG A 47 12.81 -8.70 -3.06
N TYR A 48 12.98 -9.69 -2.19
CA TYR A 48 13.16 -9.45 -0.77
C TYR A 48 14.64 -9.27 -0.52
N VAL A 49 15.04 -8.08 -0.06
CA VAL A 49 16.44 -7.74 0.15
C VAL A 49 16.71 -7.37 1.59
N ARG A 50 17.89 -7.76 2.07
CA ARG A 50 18.39 -7.39 3.40
C ARG A 50 19.66 -6.56 3.27
N CYS A 51 19.83 -5.62 4.18
CA CYS A 51 21.09 -4.91 4.33
C CYS A 51 22.18 -5.88 4.79
N ALA A 52 23.35 -5.82 4.15
CA ALA A 52 24.51 -6.62 4.52
C ALA A 52 25.09 -6.28 5.91
N ILE A 53 24.77 -5.10 6.44
CA ILE A 53 25.39 -4.53 7.65
C ILE A 53 24.42 -4.58 8.84
N CYS A 54 23.25 -3.93 8.76
CA CYS A 54 22.35 -3.82 9.92
C CYS A 54 21.15 -4.77 9.88
N ASN A 55 21.04 -5.61 8.84
CA ASN A 55 19.93 -6.55 8.63
C ASN A 55 18.53 -5.90 8.47
N ALA A 56 18.48 -4.59 8.17
CA ALA A 56 17.24 -3.95 7.71
C ALA A 56 16.71 -4.66 6.47
N ARG A 57 15.39 -4.75 6.34
CA ARG A 57 14.71 -5.42 5.23
C ARG A 57 13.89 -4.43 4.43
N ARG A 58 13.91 -4.58 3.12
CA ARG A 58 13.00 -3.88 2.22
C ARG A 58 12.60 -4.80 1.06
N VAL A 59 11.61 -4.36 0.31
CA VAL A 59 11.12 -5.05 -0.88
C VAL A 59 11.41 -4.16 -2.08
N ASP A 60 12.17 -4.67 -3.03
CA ASP A 60 12.46 -4.00 -4.29
C ASP A 60 11.52 -4.58 -5.36
N ALA A 61 10.83 -3.69 -6.08
CA ALA A 61 9.91 -4.04 -7.15
C ALA A 61 10.51 -3.63 -8.51
N ASP A 62 10.91 -4.62 -9.29
CA ASP A 62 11.33 -4.46 -10.68
C ASP A 62 10.09 -4.63 -11.57
N ALA A 63 9.40 -3.52 -11.86
CA ALA A 63 8.20 -3.54 -12.70
C ALA A 63 8.55 -3.91 -14.15
N ILE A 64 7.66 -4.66 -14.81
CA ILE A 64 7.73 -4.80 -16.27
C ILE A 64 7.09 -3.56 -16.87
N ASP A 65 7.85 -2.80 -17.65
CA ASP A 65 7.31 -1.77 -18.53
C ASP A 65 6.51 -2.45 -19.67
N ALA A 66 5.29 -2.90 -19.38
CA ALA A 66 4.40 -3.51 -20.35
C ALA A 66 3.43 -2.45 -20.89
N ALA A 67 3.29 -2.41 -22.22
CA ALA A 67 2.18 -1.73 -22.85
C ALA A 67 0.84 -2.30 -22.35
N ALA A 68 -0.21 -1.47 -22.34
CA ALA A 68 -1.54 -1.90 -21.91
C ALA A 68 -1.97 -3.19 -22.63
N PRO A 69 -2.57 -4.17 -21.92
CA PRO A 69 -2.91 -5.45 -22.49
C PRO A 69 -3.96 -5.28 -23.61
N VAL A 70 -3.69 -5.87 -24.77
CA VAL A 70 -4.63 -5.92 -25.89
C VAL A 70 -5.59 -7.09 -25.68
N ALA A 71 -6.90 -6.85 -25.84
CA ALA A 71 -7.89 -7.90 -25.75
C ALA A 71 -7.65 -8.98 -26.81
N ALA A 72 -7.29 -10.18 -26.37
CA ALA A 72 -7.13 -11.35 -27.25
C ALA A 72 -8.46 -12.06 -27.56
N SER A 73 -9.53 -11.65 -26.87
CA SER A 73 -10.86 -12.24 -26.96
C SER A 73 -11.90 -11.19 -27.32
N ARG A 74 -12.97 -11.61 -27.99
CA ARG A 74 -14.14 -10.76 -28.30
C ARG A 74 -15.25 -11.03 -27.29
N GLU A 75 -16.00 -9.98 -26.94
CA GLU A 75 -17.24 -10.14 -26.18
C GLU A 75 -18.23 -11.08 -26.89
N ILE A 76 -18.88 -11.98 -26.14
CA ILE A 76 -19.98 -12.80 -26.63
C ILE A 76 -21.26 -12.24 -26.00
N ARG A 77 -22.01 -11.44 -26.76
CA ARG A 77 -23.38 -11.07 -26.39
C ARG A 77 -24.31 -12.17 -26.87
N GLN A 78 -24.54 -13.16 -26.01
CA GLN A 78 -25.58 -14.17 -26.28
C GLN A 78 -26.87 -13.74 -25.58
N PRO A 79 -28.00 -13.63 -26.32
CA PRO A 79 -29.29 -13.41 -25.69
C PRO A 79 -29.68 -14.66 -24.90
N ILE A 80 -30.24 -14.46 -23.71
CA ILE A 80 -30.91 -15.54 -22.99
C ILE A 80 -32.16 -15.92 -23.80
N SER A 81 -32.27 -17.17 -24.26
CA SER A 81 -33.55 -17.69 -24.77
C SER A 81 -34.38 -18.17 -23.58
N PRO A 82 -35.55 -17.57 -23.28
CA PRO A 82 -36.51 -18.19 -22.38
C PRO A 82 -37.16 -19.39 -23.09
N GLY A 83 -37.21 -20.53 -22.39
CA GLY A 83 -37.95 -21.73 -22.81
C GLY A 83 -39.42 -21.67 -22.46
#